data_AF-A0A1V2LVV8-F1
#
_entry.id   AF-A0A1V2LVV8-F1
#
_cell.length_a   1.000
_cell.length_b   1.000
_cell.length_c   1.000
_cell.angle_alpha   90.00
_cell.angle_beta   90.00
_cell.angle_gamma   90.00
#
_symmetry.space_group_name_H-M   'P 1'
#
loop_
_entity.id
_entity.type
_entity.pdbx_description
1 polymer ?
#
loop_
_entity_poly.entity_id
_entity_poly.type
_entity_poly.pdbx_seq_one_letter_code
_entity_poly.pdbx_strand_id
1 'polypeptide(L)'
;MQFPSIDLRTLVEKLRDNALFYYNKTLIISGGLNSITSCLLLAEYADFTSSSRAAYTISNTAIRHAQDLGLHLENTYRGLNPKEKVLRLNVWWACYAIDKEMCIRWGQPPVLSDRDISAPPLSGFEPFWSSNVSSKKRSKRFVHGLEIKSTLESLSGNMYDITVMEQFVTTDYALLISKIHSSFLQANSLKHLSNKDVSLLKDSLLNELECWRNNIPEEL
;
A
#
# COMPACT_ATOMS: atom_id res chain seq x y z
N MET A 1 19.71 13.40 -39.06
CA MET A 1 18.28 13.08 -38.91
C MET A 1 17.80 13.84 -37.67
N GLN A 2 17.12 14.98 -37.84
CA GLN A 2 16.57 15.75 -36.72
C GLN A 2 15.29 15.06 -36.27
N PHE A 3 15.26 14.57 -35.04
CA PHE A 3 13.98 14.18 -34.42
C PHE A 3 13.12 15.44 -34.29
N PRO A 4 11.83 15.41 -34.68
CA PRO A 4 10.96 16.55 -34.47
C PRO A 4 10.95 16.87 -32.97
N SER A 5 11.15 18.14 -32.61
CA SER A 5 11.05 18.59 -31.21
C SER A 5 9.58 18.51 -30.80
N ILE A 6 9.14 17.32 -30.40
CA ILE A 6 7.84 17.13 -29.79
C ILE A 6 7.87 17.91 -28.48
N ASP A 7 6.97 18.87 -28.38
CA ASP A 7 6.72 19.57 -27.13
C ASP A 7 6.31 18.55 -26.05
N LEU A 8 7.07 18.52 -24.95
CA LEU A 8 6.89 17.56 -23.87
C LEU A 8 5.49 17.65 -23.28
N ARG A 9 4.93 18.87 -23.22
CA ARG A 9 3.57 19.07 -22.72
C ARG A 9 2.54 18.39 -23.62
N THR A 10 2.64 18.62 -24.92
CA THR A 10 1.78 17.96 -25.92
C THR A 10 1.88 16.43 -25.84
N LEU A 11 3.07 15.88 -25.60
CA LEU A 11 3.26 14.44 -25.43
C LEU A 11 2.58 13.92 -24.17
N VAL A 12 2.76 14.60 -23.03
CA VAL A 12 2.15 14.23 -21.75
C VAL A 12 0.63 14.25 -21.84
N GLU A 13 0.04 15.28 -22.44
CA GLU A 13 -1.40 15.38 -22.66
C GLU A 13 -1.93 14.20 -23.50
N LYS A 14 -1.25 13.88 -24.61
CA LYS A 14 -1.60 12.74 -25.47
C LYS A 14 -1.49 11.39 -24.74
N LEU A 15 -0.43 11.18 -23.97
CA LEU A 15 -0.23 9.94 -23.20
C LEU A 15 -1.31 9.78 -22.12
N ARG A 16 -1.64 10.87 -21.42
CA ARG A 16 -2.72 10.89 -20.42
C ARG A 16 -4.06 10.55 -21.06
N ASP A 17 -4.40 11.18 -22.18
CA ASP A 17 -5.69 10.96 -22.84
C ASP A 17 -5.81 9.51 -23.36
N ASN A 18 -4.72 8.95 -23.89
CA ASN A 18 -4.64 7.53 -24.24
C ASN A 18 -4.82 6.62 -23.02
N ALA A 19 -4.15 6.92 -21.90
CA ALA A 19 -4.27 6.13 -20.68
C ALA A 19 -5.71 6.14 -20.14
N LEU A 20 -6.37 7.29 -20.14
CA LEU A 20 -7.79 7.42 -19.75
C LEU A 20 -8.71 6.67 -20.71
N PHE A 21 -8.45 6.69 -22.02
CA PHE A 21 -9.20 5.91 -23.00
C PHE A 21 -9.15 4.41 -22.70
N TYR A 22 -7.95 3.86 -22.43
CA TYR A 22 -7.82 2.44 -22.08
C TYR A 22 -8.34 2.12 -20.68
N TYR A 23 -8.19 3.03 -19.72
CA TYR A 23 -8.77 2.89 -18.38
C TYR A 23 -10.28 2.66 -18.43
N ASN A 24 -11.00 3.41 -19.28
CA ASN A 24 -12.44 3.22 -19.44
C ASN A 24 -12.82 1.79 -19.88
N LYS A 25 -11.96 1.13 -20.67
CA LYS A 25 -12.15 -0.29 -21.02
C LYS A 25 -11.87 -1.20 -19.83
N THR A 26 -10.86 -0.89 -19.04
CA THR A 26 -10.51 -1.68 -17.84
C THR A 26 -11.57 -1.61 -16.75
N LEU A 27 -12.46 -0.61 -16.75
CA LEU A 27 -13.62 -0.57 -15.86
C LEU A 27 -14.52 -1.82 -15.99
N ILE A 28 -14.55 -2.43 -17.18
CA ILE A 28 -15.42 -3.58 -17.48
C ILE A 28 -14.61 -4.88 -17.58
N ILE A 29 -13.44 -4.83 -18.22
CA ILE A 29 -12.64 -6.03 -18.52
C ILE A 29 -11.26 -5.91 -17.89
N SER A 30 -10.98 -6.77 -16.91
CA SER A 30 -9.63 -6.91 -16.35
C SER A 30 -8.73 -7.66 -17.33
N GLY A 31 -7.60 -7.04 -17.70
CA GLY A 31 -6.48 -7.68 -18.39
C GLY A 31 -5.51 -8.39 -17.42
N GLY A 32 -5.97 -8.75 -16.22
CA GLY A 32 -5.15 -9.38 -15.19
C GLY A 32 -4.19 -8.39 -14.52
N LEU A 33 -3.00 -8.86 -14.14
CA LEU A 33 -2.00 -8.05 -13.44
C LEU A 33 -1.63 -6.76 -14.19
N ASN A 34 -1.54 -6.81 -15.52
CA ASN A 34 -1.17 -5.64 -16.33
C ASN A 34 -2.21 -4.51 -16.24
N SER A 35 -3.50 -4.83 -16.16
CA SER A 35 -4.53 -3.81 -15.98
C SER A 35 -4.48 -3.23 -14.58
N ILE A 36 -4.23 -4.06 -13.56
CA ILE A 36 -4.09 -3.60 -12.17
C ILE A 36 -2.91 -2.65 -12.04
N THR A 37 -1.73 -3.04 -12.53
CA THR A 37 -0.52 -2.20 -12.46
C THR A 37 -0.67 -0.92 -13.27
N SER A 38 -1.27 -0.98 -14.46
CA SER A 38 -1.55 0.22 -15.26
C SER A 38 -2.49 1.18 -14.54
N CYS A 39 -3.53 0.67 -13.86
CA CYS A 39 -4.43 1.50 -13.07
C CYS A 39 -3.72 2.10 -11.86
N LEU A 40 -2.88 1.35 -11.14
CA LEU A 40 -2.09 1.90 -10.03
C LEU A 40 -1.18 3.05 -10.49
N LEU A 41 -0.43 2.85 -11.57
CA LEU A 41 0.44 3.90 -12.14
C LEU A 41 -0.35 5.13 -12.60
N LEU A 42 -1.52 4.93 -13.20
CA LEU A 42 -2.38 6.03 -13.61
C LEU A 42 -3.01 6.76 -12.41
N ALA A 43 -3.35 6.04 -11.34
CA ALA A 43 -3.86 6.62 -10.10
C ALA A 43 -2.78 7.50 -9.46
N GLU A 44 -1.55 7.03 -9.38
CA GLU A 44 -0.40 7.77 -8.87
C GLU A 44 -0.14 9.05 -9.68
N TYR A 45 -0.13 8.93 -11.02
CA TYR A 45 -0.02 10.09 -11.91
C TYR A 45 -1.16 11.11 -11.70
N ALA A 46 -2.39 10.63 -11.56
CA ALA A 46 -3.54 11.48 -11.31
C ALA A 46 -3.42 12.20 -9.96
N ASP A 47 -2.84 11.56 -8.95
CA ASP A 47 -2.62 12.17 -7.64
C ASP A 47 -1.52 13.25 -7.69
N PHE A 48 -0.37 12.96 -8.33
CA PHE A 48 0.70 13.95 -8.53
C PHE A 48 0.28 15.17 -9.36
N THR A 49 -0.73 15.01 -10.22
CA THR A 49 -1.30 16.12 -11.00
C THR A 49 -2.53 16.76 -10.32
N SER A 50 -2.69 16.54 -9.02
CA SER A 50 -3.74 17.14 -8.17
C SER A 50 -5.17 16.78 -8.58
N SER A 51 -5.36 15.62 -9.21
CA SER A 51 -6.67 15.08 -9.58
C SER A 51 -7.10 13.97 -8.62
N SER A 52 -7.14 14.30 -7.33
CA SER A 52 -7.28 13.32 -6.24
C SER A 52 -8.54 12.46 -6.31
N ARG A 53 -9.66 13.00 -6.80
CA ARG A 53 -10.89 12.21 -7.02
C ARG A 53 -10.73 11.18 -8.14
N ALA A 54 -10.01 11.53 -9.20
CA ALA A 54 -9.70 10.60 -10.27
C ALA A 54 -8.74 9.52 -9.77
N ALA A 55 -7.68 9.91 -9.07
CA ALA A 55 -6.74 8.98 -8.43
C ALA A 55 -7.45 7.94 -7.57
N TYR A 56 -8.34 8.38 -6.66
CA TYR A 56 -9.14 7.49 -5.82
C TYR A 56 -10.05 6.54 -6.62
N THR A 57 -10.70 7.05 -7.68
CA THR A 57 -11.60 6.20 -8.49
C THR A 57 -10.81 5.14 -9.28
N ILE A 58 -9.66 5.53 -9.81
CA ILE A 58 -8.78 4.65 -10.58
C ILE A 58 -8.14 3.60 -9.66
N SER A 59 -7.68 3.99 -8.47
CA SER A 59 -7.12 3.05 -7.49
C SER A 59 -8.17 2.03 -7.03
N ASN A 60 -9.42 2.45 -6.79
CA ASN A 60 -10.51 1.53 -6.44
C ASN A 60 -10.78 0.49 -7.53
N THR A 61 -10.65 0.88 -8.80
CA THR A 61 -10.75 -0.06 -9.92
C THR A 61 -9.63 -1.09 -9.88
N ALA A 62 -8.39 -0.66 -9.63
CA ALA A 62 -7.25 -1.57 -9.47
C ALA A 62 -7.45 -2.54 -8.30
N ILE A 63 -7.90 -2.03 -7.15
CA ILE A 63 -8.17 -2.80 -5.93
C ILE A 63 -9.25 -3.86 -6.18
N ARG A 64 -10.36 -3.49 -6.85
CA ARG A 64 -11.42 -4.45 -7.20
C ARG A 64 -10.87 -5.57 -8.09
N HIS A 65 -10.11 -5.23 -9.13
CA HIS A 65 -9.52 -6.24 -10.02
C HIS A 65 -8.53 -7.15 -9.28
N ALA A 66 -7.75 -6.61 -8.34
CA ALA A 66 -6.86 -7.40 -7.49
C ALA A 66 -7.64 -8.36 -6.57
N GLN A 67 -8.77 -7.92 -6.03
CA GLN A 67 -9.68 -8.78 -5.27
C GLN A 67 -10.30 -9.88 -6.13
N ASP A 68 -10.73 -9.56 -7.36
CA ASP A 68 -11.34 -10.51 -8.29
C ASP A 68 -10.36 -11.60 -8.75
N LEU A 69 -9.07 -11.26 -8.87
CA LEU A 69 -7.98 -12.23 -9.07
C LEU A 69 -7.63 -13.05 -7.82
N GLY A 70 -8.22 -12.72 -6.67
CA GLY A 70 -7.99 -13.39 -5.39
C GLY A 70 -6.63 -13.08 -4.77
N LEU A 71 -5.97 -11.98 -5.14
CA LEU A 71 -4.65 -11.63 -4.61
C LEU A 71 -4.66 -11.34 -3.11
N HIS A 72 -5.82 -11.04 -2.54
CA HIS A 72 -6.04 -10.84 -1.11
C HIS A 72 -6.06 -12.15 -0.30
N LEU A 73 -6.05 -13.32 -0.95
CA LEU A 73 -6.24 -14.62 -0.30
C LEU A 73 -4.98 -15.49 -0.34
N GLU A 74 -4.62 -16.13 0.77
CA GLU A 74 -3.42 -16.98 0.86
C GLU A 74 -3.41 -18.14 -0.15
N ASN A 75 -4.59 -18.73 -0.37
CA ASN A 75 -4.74 -19.94 -1.17
C ASN A 75 -4.39 -19.73 -2.65
N THR A 76 -4.52 -18.51 -3.19
CA THR A 76 -4.19 -18.20 -4.59
C THR A 76 -2.69 -18.19 -4.88
N TYR A 77 -1.85 -18.20 -3.83
CA TYR A 77 -0.40 -18.24 -3.95
C TYR A 77 0.18 -19.66 -3.91
N ARG A 78 -0.63 -20.68 -3.58
CA ARG A 78 -0.17 -22.06 -3.44
C ARG A 78 0.19 -22.65 -4.79
N GLY A 79 1.37 -23.28 -4.87
CA GLY A 79 1.86 -23.92 -6.10
C GLY A 79 2.34 -22.95 -7.20
N LEU A 80 2.32 -21.63 -6.95
CA LEU A 80 2.94 -20.67 -7.86
C LEU A 80 4.46 -20.81 -7.82
N ASN A 81 5.10 -20.55 -8.97
CA ASN A 81 6.54 -20.40 -8.99
C ASN A 81 6.95 -19.15 -8.16
N PRO A 82 8.17 -19.12 -7.59
CA PRO A 82 8.59 -18.02 -6.70
C PRO A 82 8.50 -16.63 -7.33
N LYS A 83 8.85 -16.49 -8.62
CA LYS A 83 8.83 -15.19 -9.31
C LYS A 83 7.42 -14.63 -9.45
N GLU A 84 6.47 -15.47 -9.85
CA GLU A 84 5.06 -15.10 -9.98
C GLU A 84 4.46 -14.75 -8.61
N LYS A 85 4.81 -15.51 -7.56
CA LYS A 85 4.38 -15.23 -6.19
C LYS A 85 4.83 -13.82 -5.74
N VAL A 86 6.11 -13.49 -5.94
CA VAL A 86 6.66 -12.17 -5.59
C VAL A 86 5.94 -11.06 -6.36
N LEU A 87 5.75 -11.24 -7.68
CA LEU A 87 5.06 -10.25 -8.51
C LEU A 87 3.63 -9.98 -8.00
N ARG A 88 2.85 -11.03 -7.74
CA ARG A 88 1.48 -10.90 -7.26
C ARG A 88 1.39 -10.26 -5.88
N LEU A 89 2.33 -10.61 -4.98
CA LEU A 89 2.41 -10.01 -3.66
C LEU A 89 2.71 -8.52 -3.74
N ASN A 90 3.67 -8.12 -4.57
CA ASN A 90 4.00 -6.71 -4.76
C ASN A 90 2.78 -5.92 -5.27
N VAL A 91 2.08 -6.45 -6.28
CA VAL A 91 0.86 -5.81 -6.81
C VAL A 91 -0.24 -5.70 -5.74
N TRP A 92 -0.47 -6.77 -4.97
CA TRP A 92 -1.46 -6.76 -3.89
C TRP A 92 -1.13 -5.74 -2.80
N TRP A 93 0.11 -5.73 -2.32
CA TRP A 93 0.51 -4.83 -1.24
C TRP A 93 0.62 -3.38 -1.70
N ALA A 94 0.89 -3.11 -2.98
CA ALA A 94 0.72 -1.79 -3.57
C ALA A 94 -0.76 -1.34 -3.56
N CYS A 95 -1.70 -2.21 -3.94
CA CYS A 95 -3.14 -1.94 -3.81
C CYS A 95 -3.55 -1.67 -2.35
N TYR A 96 -2.98 -2.41 -1.40
CA TYR A 96 -3.23 -2.17 0.02
C TYR A 96 -2.69 -0.82 0.49
N ALA A 97 -1.46 -0.47 0.10
CA ALA A 97 -0.83 0.77 0.50
C ALA A 97 -1.60 2.00 0.01
N ILE A 98 -1.94 2.04 -1.28
CA ILE A 98 -2.68 3.17 -1.87
C ILE A 98 -4.08 3.33 -1.24
N ASP A 99 -4.78 2.24 -0.90
CA ASP A 99 -6.08 2.30 -0.21
C ASP A 99 -5.95 3.00 1.16
N LYS A 100 -4.96 2.60 1.97
CA LYS A 100 -4.76 3.16 3.31
C LYS A 100 -4.24 4.59 3.25
N GLU A 101 -3.35 4.90 2.33
CA GLU A 101 -2.85 6.26 2.15
C GLU A 101 -3.97 7.23 1.76
N MET A 102 -4.82 6.84 0.79
CA MET A 102 -5.96 7.65 0.36
C MET A 102 -6.97 7.82 1.50
N CYS A 103 -7.19 6.78 2.31
CA CYS A 103 -8.05 6.83 3.49
C CYS A 103 -7.62 7.92 4.48
N ILE A 104 -6.33 7.97 4.85
CA ILE A 104 -5.85 8.95 5.84
C ILE A 104 -5.76 10.37 5.25
N ARG A 105 -5.40 10.51 3.97
CA ARG A 105 -5.26 11.82 3.30
C ARG A 105 -6.61 12.50 3.04
N TRP A 106 -7.62 11.73 2.64
CA TRP A 106 -8.92 12.26 2.21
C TRP A 106 -10.03 12.06 3.23
N GLY A 107 -9.74 11.39 4.35
CA GLY A 107 -10.74 11.06 5.38
C GLY A 107 -11.81 10.08 4.91
N GLN A 108 -11.57 9.37 3.82
CA GLN A 108 -12.49 8.37 3.29
C GLN A 108 -12.28 7.04 4.03
N PRO A 109 -13.34 6.25 4.25
CA PRO A 109 -13.17 4.91 4.78
C PRO A 109 -12.40 4.05 3.76
N PRO A 110 -11.50 3.16 4.22
CA PRO A 110 -10.76 2.28 3.33
C PRO A 110 -11.73 1.30 2.64
N VAL A 111 -11.43 0.98 1.39
CA VAL A 111 -12.16 -0.04 0.62
C VAL A 111 -11.83 -1.42 1.15
N LEU A 112 -10.59 -1.63 1.60
CA LEU A 112 -10.13 -2.92 2.10
C LEU A 112 -10.35 -3.04 3.60
N SER A 113 -11.07 -4.09 3.99
CA SER A 113 -11.18 -4.54 5.37
C SER A 113 -10.07 -5.55 5.66
N ASP A 114 -9.24 -5.29 6.67
CA ASP A 114 -8.14 -6.18 7.07
C ASP A 114 -8.63 -7.58 7.47
N ARG A 115 -9.92 -7.71 7.85
CA ARG A 115 -10.52 -8.99 8.24
C ARG A 115 -10.71 -9.94 7.06
N ASP A 116 -10.73 -9.39 5.85
CA ASP A 116 -10.95 -10.15 4.61
C ASP A 116 -9.62 -10.47 3.90
N ILE A 117 -8.47 -10.11 4.49
CA ILE A 117 -7.15 -10.30 3.90
C ILE A 117 -6.46 -11.47 4.58
N SER A 118 -6.07 -12.46 3.79
CA SER A 118 -5.21 -13.58 4.21
C SER A 118 -3.93 -13.68 3.39
N ALA A 119 -3.67 -12.74 2.48
CA ALA A 119 -2.46 -12.72 1.68
C ALA A 119 -1.19 -12.82 2.57
N PRO A 120 -0.18 -13.60 2.14
CA PRO A 120 1.08 -13.67 2.86
C PRO A 120 1.78 -12.29 2.84
N PRO A 121 2.70 -12.04 3.79
CA PRO A 121 3.54 -10.86 3.76
C PRO A 121 4.41 -10.81 2.49
N LEU A 122 4.93 -9.62 2.18
CA LEU A 122 5.99 -9.46 1.20
C LEU A 122 7.17 -10.39 1.52
N SER A 123 7.86 -10.87 0.48
CA SER A 123 9.03 -11.73 0.68
C SER A 123 10.13 -10.98 1.43
N GLY A 124 10.66 -11.60 2.49
CA GLY A 124 11.60 -10.97 3.42
C GLY A 124 10.92 -10.21 4.57
N PHE A 125 9.59 -10.03 4.52
CA PHE A 125 8.81 -9.35 5.55
C PHE A 125 8.18 -10.32 6.56
N GLU A 126 8.32 -11.63 6.36
CA GLU A 126 7.76 -12.68 7.22
C GLU A 126 8.11 -12.52 8.71
N PRO A 127 9.35 -12.21 9.12
CA PRO A 127 9.70 -12.07 10.54
C PRO A 127 8.98 -10.90 11.22
N PHE A 128 8.64 -9.87 10.43
CA PHE A 128 8.12 -8.59 10.90
C PHE A 128 6.59 -8.52 10.81
N TRP A 129 5.99 -9.44 10.07
CA TRP A 129 4.55 -9.50 9.84
C TRP A 129 3.78 -9.81 11.14
N SER A 130 2.81 -8.95 11.46
CA SER A 130 1.76 -9.23 12.44
C SER A 130 0.43 -9.45 11.73
N SER A 131 0.23 -10.63 11.13
CA SER A 131 -1.14 -11.12 10.93
C SER A 131 -1.70 -11.35 12.32
N ASN A 132 -2.38 -10.35 12.88
CA ASN A 132 -3.51 -10.46 13.80
C ASN A 132 -3.68 -9.15 14.57
N VAL A 133 -4.80 -8.50 14.27
CA VAL A 133 -5.36 -7.29 14.89
C VAL A 133 -5.84 -7.56 16.34
N SER A 134 -5.29 -8.53 17.08
CA SER A 134 -5.95 -9.01 18.32
C SER A 134 -5.09 -9.37 19.54
N SER A 135 -3.76 -9.23 19.55
CA SER A 135 -3.00 -9.50 20.78
C SER A 135 -2.61 -8.22 21.51
N LYS A 136 -3.07 -8.07 22.76
CA LYS A 136 -2.64 -7.08 23.78
C LYS A 136 -1.15 -7.16 24.16
N LYS A 137 -0.29 -7.69 23.28
CA LYS A 137 1.15 -7.79 23.45
C LYS A 137 1.80 -6.55 22.86
N ARG A 138 2.97 -6.18 23.42
CA ARG A 138 3.85 -5.11 22.94
C ARG A 138 3.99 -5.20 21.41
N SER A 139 3.94 -4.06 20.71
CA SER A 139 4.01 -4.05 19.24
C SER A 139 5.21 -4.86 18.75
N LYS A 140 4.99 -5.79 17.80
CA LYS A 140 6.08 -6.58 17.20
C LYS A 140 7.15 -5.68 16.57
N ARG A 141 6.76 -4.50 16.06
CA ARG A 141 7.72 -3.50 15.54
C ARG A 141 8.71 -3.04 16.59
N PHE A 142 8.25 -2.88 17.84
CA PHE A 142 9.15 -2.56 18.95
C PHE A 142 10.10 -3.73 19.26
N VAL A 143 9.63 -4.97 19.13
CA VAL A 143 10.44 -6.17 19.38
C VAL A 143 11.51 -6.35 18.29
N HIS A 144 11.14 -6.11 17.03
CA HIS A 144 12.00 -6.37 15.87
C HIS A 144 12.64 -5.11 15.27
N GLY A 145 12.62 -3.95 15.95
CA GLY A 145 13.06 -2.68 15.38
C GLY A 145 14.50 -2.69 14.85
N LEU A 146 15.42 -3.33 15.59
CA LEU A 146 16.81 -3.49 15.16
C LEU A 146 16.96 -4.38 13.92
N GLU A 147 16.19 -5.46 13.84
CA GLU A 147 16.20 -6.36 12.69
C GLU A 147 15.62 -5.68 11.45
N ILE A 148 14.52 -4.92 11.60
CA ILE A 148 13.94 -4.08 10.54
C ILE A 148 14.99 -3.10 10.04
N LYS A 149 15.62 -2.34 10.93
CA LYS A 149 16.64 -1.36 10.56
C LYS A 149 17.80 -2.00 9.81
N SER A 150 18.36 -3.10 10.33
CA SER A 150 19.47 -3.81 9.67
C SER A 150 19.09 -4.38 8.30
N THR A 151 17.85 -4.83 8.13
CA THR A 151 17.35 -5.33 6.84
C THR A 151 17.24 -4.18 5.84
N LEU A 152 16.67 -3.04 6.25
CA LEU A 152 16.55 -1.86 5.40
C LEU A 152 17.93 -1.30 5.02
N GLU A 153 18.87 -1.22 5.96
CA GLU A 153 20.26 -0.82 5.67
C GLU A 153 20.94 -1.77 4.68
N SER A 154 20.70 -3.08 4.77
CA SER A 154 21.26 -4.04 3.79
C SER A 154 20.72 -3.84 2.37
N LEU A 155 19.50 -3.31 2.23
CA LEU A 155 18.84 -3.04 0.97
C LEU A 155 19.19 -1.66 0.38
N SER A 156 19.92 -0.78 1.09
CA SER A 156 20.25 0.56 0.58
C SER A 156 21.38 0.58 -0.45
N GLY A 157 22.14 -0.51 -0.57
CA GLY A 157 23.33 -0.59 -1.41
C GLY A 157 23.11 -0.71 -2.92
N ASN A 158 21.88 -0.93 -3.40
CA ASN A 158 21.61 -1.16 -4.83
C ASN A 158 20.26 -0.57 -5.27
N MET A 159 20.20 -0.02 -6.49
CA MET A 159 19.00 0.60 -7.06
C MET A 159 17.81 -0.36 -7.19
N TYR A 160 18.05 -1.66 -7.41
CA TYR A 160 16.97 -2.67 -7.41
C TYR A 160 16.41 -2.93 -6.01
N ASP A 161 17.24 -2.78 -4.99
CA ASP A 161 16.88 -3.01 -3.60
C ASP A 161 16.15 -1.79 -3.01
N ILE A 162 16.35 -0.58 -3.56
CA ILE A 162 15.59 0.64 -3.22
C ILE A 162 14.09 0.46 -3.48
N THR A 163 13.67 -0.07 -4.62
CA THR A 163 12.23 -0.29 -4.89
C THR A 163 11.62 -1.31 -3.93
N VAL A 164 12.38 -2.34 -3.55
CA VAL A 164 11.94 -3.33 -2.55
C VAL A 164 11.83 -2.67 -1.17
N MET A 165 12.78 -1.81 -0.82
CA MET A 165 12.77 -1.03 0.40
C MET A 165 11.57 -0.08 0.46
N GLU A 166 11.31 0.67 -0.61
CA GLU A 166 10.16 1.58 -0.71
C GLU A 166 8.85 0.82 -0.56
N GLN A 167 8.69 -0.32 -1.26
CA GLN A 167 7.51 -1.18 -1.14
C GLN A 167 7.32 -1.68 0.30
N PHE A 168 8.40 -2.03 0.98
CA PHE A 168 8.36 -2.46 2.38
C PHE A 168 7.90 -1.31 3.29
N VAL A 169 8.56 -0.15 3.19
CA VAL A 169 8.32 1.01 4.05
C VAL A 169 6.89 1.51 3.89
N THR A 170 6.41 1.62 2.66
CA THR A 170 5.04 2.01 2.32
C THR A 170 4.00 1.00 2.83
N THR A 171 4.27 -0.31 2.69
CA THR A 171 3.36 -1.35 3.18
C THR A 171 3.29 -1.37 4.71
N ASP A 172 4.42 -1.24 5.41
CA ASP A 172 4.41 -1.22 6.87
C ASP A 172 3.70 0.04 7.42
N TYR A 173 3.88 1.17 6.74
CA TYR A 173 3.14 2.41 7.04
C TYR A 173 1.63 2.23 6.83
N ALA A 174 1.23 1.59 5.72
CA ALA A 174 -0.17 1.31 5.45
C ALA A 174 -0.84 0.47 6.55
N LEU A 175 -0.12 -0.51 7.13
CA LEU A 175 -0.60 -1.28 8.27
C LEU A 175 -0.77 -0.42 9.53
N LEU A 176 0.11 0.55 9.77
CA LEU A 176 -0.06 1.54 10.84
C LEU A 176 -1.31 2.38 10.61
N ILE A 177 -1.49 2.89 9.40
CA ILE A 177 -2.68 3.66 9.03
C ILE A 177 -3.95 2.84 9.25
N SER A 178 -3.96 1.57 8.86
CA SER A 178 -5.13 0.70 9.08
C SER A 178 -5.47 0.55 10.57
N LYS A 179 -4.45 0.35 11.42
CA LYS A 179 -4.62 0.33 12.89
C LYS A 179 -5.18 1.66 13.40
N ILE A 180 -4.62 2.79 12.97
CA ILE A 180 -5.09 4.13 13.35
C ILE A 180 -6.55 4.32 12.92
N HIS A 181 -6.88 3.96 11.68
CA HIS A 181 -8.23 4.08 11.15
C HIS A 181 -9.22 3.24 11.97
N SER A 182 -8.95 1.95 12.19
CA SER A 182 -9.81 1.08 13.00
C SER A 182 -9.98 1.56 14.45
N SER A 183 -8.96 2.24 14.98
CA SER A 183 -8.89 2.69 16.38
C SER A 183 -9.58 4.03 16.62
N PHE A 184 -9.55 4.95 15.66
CA PHE A 184 -10.02 6.34 15.84
C PHE A 184 -11.02 6.82 14.79
N LEU A 185 -10.90 6.36 13.54
CA LEU A 185 -11.64 6.92 12.40
C LEU A 185 -12.85 6.07 11.99
N GLN A 186 -12.83 4.77 12.32
CA GLN A 186 -13.95 3.89 12.08
C GLN A 186 -15.15 4.31 12.93
N ALA A 187 -16.35 4.21 12.34
CA ALA A 187 -17.60 4.52 13.03
C ALA A 187 -17.73 3.74 14.35
N ASN A 188 -18.06 4.46 15.43
CA ASN A 188 -18.22 3.94 16.79
C ASN A 188 -16.95 3.36 17.45
N SER A 189 -15.77 3.54 16.86
CA SER A 189 -14.49 3.04 17.42
C SER A 189 -14.24 3.48 18.88
N LEU A 190 -14.65 4.71 19.23
CA LEU A 190 -14.45 5.29 20.56
C LEU A 190 -15.66 5.15 21.50
N LYS A 191 -16.79 4.60 21.05
CA LYS A 191 -18.09 4.67 21.77
C LYS A 191 -18.06 4.01 23.16
N HIS A 192 -17.19 3.02 23.35
CA HIS A 192 -17.10 2.22 24.57
C HIS A 192 -15.81 2.45 25.37
N LEU A 193 -14.98 3.42 24.97
CA LEU A 193 -13.70 3.69 25.60
C LEU A 193 -13.82 4.86 26.58
N SER A 194 -13.16 4.74 27.74
CA SER A 194 -13.00 5.88 28.63
C SER A 194 -11.96 6.87 28.08
N ASN A 195 -11.96 8.13 28.51
CA ASN A 195 -10.93 9.10 28.13
C ASN A 195 -9.51 8.61 28.44
N LYS A 196 -9.35 7.84 29.53
CA LYS A 196 -8.07 7.23 29.89
C LYS A 196 -7.65 6.17 28.86
N ASP A 197 -8.58 5.32 28.42
CA ASP A 197 -8.30 4.29 27.42
C ASP A 197 -7.95 4.91 26.07
N VAL A 198 -8.66 5.98 25.68
CA VAL A 198 -8.37 6.76 24.46
C VAL A 198 -6.96 7.35 24.51
N SER A 199 -6.56 7.94 25.64
CA SER A 199 -5.19 8.47 25.81
C SER A 199 -4.14 7.38 25.70
N LEU A 200 -4.33 6.24 26.38
CA LEU A 200 -3.39 5.11 26.32
C LEU A 200 -3.26 4.56 24.90
N LEU A 201 -4.39 4.46 24.16
CA LEU A 201 -4.40 3.99 22.78
C LEU A 201 -3.64 4.96 21.86
N LYS A 202 -3.85 6.27 22.04
CA LYS A 202 -3.13 7.32 21.31
C LYS A 202 -1.62 7.22 21.55
N ASP A 203 -1.20 7.15 22.82
CA ASP A 203 0.21 7.07 23.18
C ASP A 203 0.85 5.80 22.62
N SER A 204 0.14 4.67 22.67
CA SER A 204 0.60 3.41 22.08
C SER A 204 0.82 3.52 20.57
N LEU A 205 -0.15 4.07 19.82
CA LEU A 205 -0.06 4.20 18.37
C LEU A 205 0.98 5.25 17.94
N LEU A 206 1.13 6.34 18.69
CA LEU A 206 2.17 7.33 18.44
C LEU A 206 3.56 6.72 18.61
N ASN A 207 3.79 5.96 19.68
CA ASN A 207 5.04 5.23 19.90
C ASN A 207 5.33 4.22 18.77
N GLU A 208 4.32 3.53 18.25
CA GLU A 208 4.51 2.64 17.09
C GLU A 208 4.92 3.40 15.83
N LEU A 209 4.31 4.56 15.58
CA LEU A 209 4.62 5.41 14.43
C LEU A 209 6.03 6.00 14.53
N GLU A 210 6.44 6.47 15.72
CA GLU A 210 7.80 6.94 15.98
C GLU A 210 8.82 5.81 15.82
N CYS A 211 8.51 4.60 16.30
CA CYS A 211 9.36 3.44 16.11
C CYS A 211 9.54 3.10 14.63
N TRP A 212 8.46 3.11 13.85
CA TRP A 212 8.53 2.94 12.39
C TRP A 212 9.43 4.01 11.76
N ARG A 213 9.20 5.29 12.06
CA ARG A 213 10.00 6.40 11.54
C ARG A 213 11.49 6.25 11.84
N ASN A 214 11.85 5.85 13.07
CA ASN A 214 13.25 5.72 13.49
C ASN A 214 13.99 4.52 12.86
N ASN A 215 13.26 3.56 12.29
CA ASN A 215 13.84 2.40 11.63
C ASN A 215 14.06 2.61 10.13
N ILE A 216 13.51 3.66 9.53
CA ILE A 216 13.72 3.99 8.12
C ILE A 216 15.11 4.60 7.96
N PRO A 217 15.96 4.12 7.02
CA PRO A 217 17.24 4.73 6.72
C PRO A 217 17.10 6.20 6.31
N GLU A 218 18.05 7.06 6.67
CA GLU A 218 18.05 8.49 6.29
C GLU A 218 18.24 8.71 4.78
N GLU A 219 18.63 7.66 4.06
CA GLU A 219 18.93 7.66 2.62
C GLU A 219 17.68 7.56 1.72
N LEU A 220 16.48 7.40 2.33
CA LEU A 220 15.17 7.41 1.67
C LEU A 220 14.47 8.78 1.77
#